data_AF-R4KBN3-F1
#
_entry.id   AF-R4KBN3-F1
#
_cell.length_a   1.000
_cell.length_b   1.000
_cell.length_c   1.000
_cell.angle_alpha   90.00
_cell.angle_beta   90.00
_cell.angle_gamma   90.00
#
_symmetry.space_group_name_H-M   'P 1'
#
loop_
_entity.id
_entity.type
_entity.pdbx_description
1 polymer ?
#
loop_
_entity_poly.entity_id
_entity_poly.type
_entity_poly.pdbx_seq_one_letter_code
_entity_poly.pdbx_strand_id
1 'polypeptide(L)'
;MNNNIDTNKHTHHHFDHDNTDNNNLNKDEKTLKILLDHWVEHNKSHEDNFNEWVEKCKLMNKEETAKYIVEAIEFMEKANEKLIEAKKHI
;
A
#
# COMPACT_ATOMS: atom_id res chain seq x y z
N MET A 1 34.46 4.33 -5.61
CA MET A 1 33.44 3.68 -6.45
C MET A 1 32.13 4.41 -6.23
N ASN A 2 31.51 4.85 -7.32
CA ASN A 2 30.33 5.72 -7.30
C ASN A 2 29.09 5.03 -6.75
N ASN A 3 28.35 5.85 -6.01
CA ASN A 3 26.98 5.73 -5.50
C ASN A 3 25.99 5.03 -6.45
N ASN A 4 25.13 4.20 -5.89
CA ASN A 4 23.74 4.07 -6.31
C ASN A 4 22.89 3.94 -5.05
N ILE A 5 22.38 5.07 -4.59
CA ILE A 5 21.22 5.12 -3.69
C ILE A 5 20.04 4.85 -4.62
N ASP A 6 19.35 3.73 -4.40
CA ASP A 6 18.07 3.45 -5.05
C ASP A 6 17.09 4.57 -4.70
N THR A 7 17.06 5.59 -5.56
CA THR A 7 15.96 6.53 -5.62
C THR A 7 14.76 5.72 -6.07
N ASN A 8 13.90 5.34 -5.11
CA ASN A 8 12.55 4.92 -5.40
C ASN A 8 11.88 6.06 -6.19
N LYS A 9 11.97 5.97 -7.52
CA LYS A 9 11.33 6.89 -8.45
C LYS A 9 9.85 6.61 -8.36
N HIS A 10 9.18 7.28 -7.43
CA HIS A 10 7.76 7.50 -7.55
C HIS A 10 7.54 8.34 -8.81
N THR A 11 7.27 7.66 -9.92
CA THR A 11 6.75 8.29 -11.12
C THR A 11 5.41 8.89 -10.73
N HIS A 12 5.36 10.21 -10.57
CA HIS A 12 4.12 10.97 -10.55
C HIS A 12 3.49 10.84 -11.94
N HIS A 13 2.78 9.74 -12.18
CA HIS A 13 1.81 9.66 -13.25
C HIS A 13 0.72 10.69 -12.90
N HIS A 14 0.77 11.84 -13.56
CA HIS A 14 -0.37 12.72 -13.70
C HIS A 14 -1.44 11.90 -14.42
N PHE A 15 -2.34 11.28 -13.65
CA PHE A 15 -3.53 10.66 -14.18
C PHE A 15 -4.42 11.82 -14.63
N ASP A 16 -4.50 12.01 -15.95
CA ASP A 16 -5.41 12.97 -16.56
C ASP A 16 -6.82 12.71 -16.02
N HIS A 17 -7.37 13.76 -15.42
CA HIS A 17 -8.67 13.78 -14.80
C HIS A 17 -9.74 13.68 -15.89
N ASP A 18 -10.19 12.46 -16.19
CA ASP A 18 -11.44 12.31 -16.89
C ASP A 18 -12.57 12.78 -15.95
N ASN A 19 -13.25 13.82 -16.39
CA ASN A 19 -14.34 14.48 -15.68
C ASN A 19 -15.62 13.72 -16.03
N THR A 20 -15.95 12.70 -15.24
CA THR A 20 -17.28 12.07 -15.32
C THR A 20 -17.86 11.87 -13.92
N ASP A 21 -18.70 12.85 -13.55
CA ASP A 21 -19.86 12.80 -12.66
C ASP A 21 -19.75 12.25 -11.22
N ASN A 22 -19.61 13.19 -10.26
CA ASN A 22 -20.54 13.35 -9.12
C ASN A 22 -20.23 14.69 -8.39
N ASN A 23 -20.95 15.74 -8.78
CA ASN A 23 -20.70 17.15 -8.44
C ASN A 23 -21.13 17.57 -7.02
N ASN A 24 -20.61 16.93 -5.96
CA ASN A 24 -20.76 17.50 -4.60
C ASN A 24 -19.53 17.33 -3.69
N LEU A 25 -18.43 16.76 -4.20
CA LEU A 25 -17.20 16.59 -3.44
C LEU A 25 -16.23 17.74 -3.70
N ASN A 26 -15.66 18.28 -2.63
CA ASN A 26 -14.57 19.23 -2.70
C ASN A 26 -13.27 18.57 -3.20
N LYS A 27 -12.26 19.39 -3.49
CA LYS A 27 -10.98 18.92 -4.04
C LYS A 27 -10.30 17.90 -3.12
N ASP A 28 -10.37 18.09 -1.82
CA ASP A 28 -9.72 17.23 -0.84
C ASP A 28 -10.45 15.89 -0.74
N GLU A 29 -11.78 15.87 -0.80
CA GLU A 29 -12.59 14.64 -0.83
C GLU A 29 -12.30 13.79 -2.07
N LYS A 30 -12.19 14.43 -3.24
CA LYS A 30 -11.78 13.75 -4.49
C LYS A 30 -10.36 13.18 -4.38
N THR A 31 -9.44 13.97 -3.83
CA THR A 31 -8.05 13.54 -3.61
C THR A 31 -7.99 12.38 -2.63
N LEU A 32 -8.75 12.43 -1.54
CA LEU A 32 -8.80 11.40 -0.53
C LEU A 32 -9.35 10.08 -1.09
N LYS A 33 -10.39 10.11 -1.95
CA LYS A 33 -10.88 8.91 -2.65
C LYS A 33 -9.77 8.19 -3.43
N ILE A 34 -8.95 8.95 -4.16
CA ILE A 34 -7.82 8.41 -4.94
C ILE A 34 -6.73 7.87 -3.99
N LEU A 35 -6.42 8.59 -2.92
CA LEU A 35 -5.41 8.18 -1.95
C LEU A 35 -5.80 6.87 -1.23
N LEU A 36 -7.07 6.70 -0.87
CA LEU A 36 -7.54 5.47 -0.23
C LEU A 36 -7.34 4.24 -1.12
N ASP A 37 -7.64 4.35 -2.42
CA ASP A 37 -7.37 3.27 -3.38
C ASP A 37 -5.87 3.00 -3.53
N HIS A 38 -5.07 4.08 -3.64
CA HIS A 38 -3.63 3.97 -3.80
C HIS A 38 -2.96 3.31 -2.59
N TRP A 39 -3.38 3.64 -1.36
CA TRP A 39 -2.82 3.04 -0.15
C TRP A 39 -3.16 1.55 -0.03
N VAL A 40 -4.39 1.14 -0.37
CA VAL A 40 -4.76 -0.28 -0.38
C VAL A 40 -3.91 -1.07 -1.38
N GLU A 41 -3.70 -0.54 -2.58
CA GLU A 41 -2.86 -1.19 -3.59
C GLU A 41 -1.39 -1.26 -3.16
N HIS A 42 -0.88 -0.17 -2.58
CA HIS A 42 0.49 -0.12 -2.09
C HIS A 42 0.74 -1.10 -0.94
N ASN A 43 -0.23 -1.23 -0.02
CA ASN A 43 -0.17 -2.18 1.08
C ASN A 43 -0.14 -3.63 0.58
N LYS A 44 -0.98 -3.99 -0.41
CA LYS A 44 -0.93 -5.32 -1.03
C LYS A 44 0.43 -5.63 -1.65
N SER A 45 1.03 -4.65 -2.34
CA SER A 45 2.39 -4.81 -2.85
C SER A 45 3.43 -5.03 -1.74
N HIS A 46 3.26 -4.40 -0.57
CA HIS A 46 4.08 -4.69 0.60
C HIS A 46 3.84 -6.09 1.18
N GLU A 47 2.59 -6.54 1.27
CA GLU A 47 2.23 -7.89 1.72
C GLU A 47 2.90 -8.96 0.86
N ASP A 48 2.87 -8.83 -0.47
CA ASP A 48 3.55 -9.74 -1.40
C ASP A 48 5.06 -9.81 -1.12
N ASN A 49 5.72 -8.64 -0.98
CA ASN A 49 7.13 -8.56 -0.66
C ASN A 49 7.44 -9.17 0.71
N PHE A 50 6.58 -8.96 1.71
CA PHE A 50 6.76 -9.50 3.05
C PHE A 50 6.63 -11.03 3.06
N ASN A 51 5.70 -11.59 2.29
CA ASN A 51 5.56 -13.04 2.11
C ASN A 51 6.83 -13.68 1.57
N GLU A 52 7.49 -13.05 0.59
CA GLU A 52 8.80 -13.53 0.11
C GLU A 52 9.85 -13.57 1.23
N TRP A 53 9.84 -12.57 2.12
CA TRP A 53 10.77 -12.49 3.24
C TRP A 53 10.43 -13.48 4.36
N VAL A 54 9.16 -13.81 4.57
CA VAL A 54 8.75 -14.91 5.46
C VAL A 54 9.42 -16.21 5.03
N GLU A 55 9.37 -16.54 3.74
CA GLU A 55 10.00 -17.75 3.21
C GLU A 55 11.53 -17.71 3.35
N LYS A 56 12.16 -16.56 3.07
CA LYS A 56 13.60 -16.37 3.31
C LYS A 56 13.96 -16.54 4.79
N CYS A 57 13.16 -16.01 5.72
CA CYS A 57 13.38 -16.15 7.15
C CYS A 57 13.31 -17.62 7.60
N LYS A 58 12.37 -18.40 7.06
CA LYS A 58 12.29 -19.85 7.32
C LYS A 58 13.55 -20.57 6.86
N LEU A 59 14.05 -20.27 5.66
CA LEU A 59 15.30 -20.84 5.14
C LEU A 59 16.53 -20.47 5.98
N MET A 60 16.50 -19.32 6.64
CA MET A 60 17.56 -18.85 7.56
C MET A 60 17.39 -19.34 9.01
N ASN A 61 16.41 -20.22 9.30
CA ASN A 61 16.05 -20.65 10.65
C ASN A 61 15.73 -19.45 11.59
N LYS A 62 15.11 -18.39 11.05
CA LYS A 62 14.68 -17.19 11.79
C LYS A 62 13.17 -17.21 12.05
N GLU A 63 12.71 -18.23 12.77
CA GLU A 63 11.28 -18.50 12.99
C GLU A 63 10.55 -17.34 13.67
N GLU A 64 11.11 -16.75 14.72
CA GLU A 64 10.50 -15.60 15.41
C GLU A 64 10.40 -14.37 14.49
N THR A 65 11.41 -14.12 13.66
CA THR A 65 11.36 -13.04 12.67
C THR A 65 10.27 -13.30 11.64
N ALA A 66 10.19 -14.53 11.11
CA ALA A 66 9.13 -14.91 10.17
C ALA A 66 7.74 -14.71 10.79
N LYS A 67 7.56 -15.10 12.06
CA LYS A 67 6.32 -14.92 12.80
C LYS A 67 5.89 -13.44 12.88
N TYR A 68 6.80 -12.54 13.27
CA TYR A 68 6.44 -11.12 13.36
C TYR A 68 6.20 -10.47 11.98
N ILE A 69 6.84 -10.94 10.91
CA ILE A 69 6.53 -10.48 9.56
C ILE A 69 5.12 -10.94 9.14
N VAL A 70 4.71 -12.18 9.49
CA VAL A 70 3.34 -12.65 9.28
C VAL A 70 2.33 -11.78 10.04
N GLU A 71 2.60 -11.47 11.32
CA GLU A 71 1.74 -10.55 12.09
C GLU A 71 1.64 -9.16 11.45
N ALA A 72 2.73 -8.65 10.86
CA ALA A 72 2.72 -7.38 10.14
C ALA A 72 1.83 -7.43 8.88
N ILE A 73 1.84 -8.55 8.14
CA ILE A 73 0.94 -8.78 7.00
C ILE A 73 -0.51 -8.76 7.49
N GLU A 74 -0.86 -9.50 8.55
CA GLU A 74 -2.22 -9.53 9.09
C GLU A 74 -2.73 -8.14 9.54
N PHE A 75 -1.85 -7.31 10.11
CA PHE A 75 -2.21 -5.94 10.48
C PHE A 75 -2.42 -5.04 9.26
N MET A 76 -1.68 -5.28 8.18
CA MET A 76 -1.82 -4.54 6.93
C MET A 76 -3.11 -4.91 6.19
N GLU A 77 -3.50 -6.20 6.20
CA GLU A 77 -4.81 -6.65 5.72
C GLU A 77 -5.95 -5.95 6.48
N LYS A 78 -5.88 -5.91 7.82
CA LYS A 78 -6.84 -5.18 8.66
C LYS A 78 -6.86 -3.68 8.35
N ALA A 79 -5.71 -3.08 8.06
CA ALA A 79 -5.65 -1.68 7.64
C ALA A 79 -6.36 -1.49 6.29
N ASN A 80 -6.13 -2.38 5.33
CA ASN A 80 -6.79 -2.36 4.01
C ASN A 80 -8.32 -2.44 4.15
N GLU A 81 -8.84 -3.33 5.01
CA GLU A 81 -10.27 -3.40 5.30
C GLU A 81 -10.82 -2.06 5.81
N LYS A 82 -10.11 -1.38 6.71
CA LYS A 82 -10.53 -0.08 7.25
C LYS A 82 -10.44 1.04 6.22
N LEU A 83 -9.44 1.02 5.33
CA LEU A 83 -9.33 1.99 4.24
C LEU A 83 -10.46 1.82 3.22
N ILE A 84 -10.79 0.57 2.87
CA ILE A 84 -11.93 0.24 2.00
C ILE A 84 -13.24 0.71 2.63
N GLU A 85 -13.41 0.49 3.94
CA GLU A 85 -14.60 0.96 4.66
C GLU A 85 -14.66 2.50 4.71
N ALA A 86 -13.55 3.16 5.02
CA ALA A 86 -13.46 4.62 5.05
C ALA A 86 -13.88 5.25 3.71
N LYS A 87 -13.51 4.63 2.58
CA LYS A 87 -13.88 5.10 1.24
C LYS A 87 -15.40 5.13 1.01
N LYS A 88 -16.17 4.25 1.68
CA LYS A 88 -17.65 4.23 1.56
C LYS A 88 -18.33 5.43 2.22
N HIS A 89 -17.61 6.17 3.05
CA HIS A 89 -18.11 7.32 3.79
C HIS A 89 -17.71 8.67 3.16
N ILE A 90 -17.13 8.65 1.96
CA ILE A 90 -16.84 9.82 1.12
C ILE A 90 -17.74 9.75 -0.12
#